data_AF-A0A4R5VFC4-F1
#
_entry.id   AF-A0A4R5VFC4-F1
#
_cell.length_a   1.000
_cell.length_b   1.000
_cell.length_c   1.000
_cell.angle_alpha   90.00
_cell.angle_beta   90.00
_cell.angle_gamma   90.00
#
_symmetry.space_group_name_H-M   'P 1'
#
loop_
_entity.id
_entity.type
_entity.pdbx_description
1 polymer ?
#
loop_
_entity_poly.entity_id
_entity_poly.type
_entity_poly.pdbx_seq_one_letter_code
_entity_poly.pdbx_strand_id
1 'polypeptide(L)' 'MSTRDLIQALGGYRAVALRLNKKPTTVHTHMQDGVMPAAWYDAICQMAREQQVAEPPRALFSFLKVPPPPAEAAA' A
#
# COMPACT_ATOMS: atom_id res chain seq x y z
N MET A 1 -5.58 -9.79 -0.06
CA MET A 1 -5.23 -8.61 0.75
C MET A 1 -5.61 -7.36 -0.02
N SER A 2 -6.67 -6.65 0.40
CA SER A 2 -7.06 -5.38 -0.20
C SER A 2 -6.36 -4.22 0.50
N THR A 3 -6.22 -3.08 -0.17
CA THR A 3 -5.63 -1.83 0.37
C THR A 3 -6.21 -1.44 1.73
N ARG A 4 -7.52 -1.68 1.92
CA ARG A 4 -8.22 -1.47 3.19
C ARG A 4 -7.70 -2.35 4.31
N ASP A 5 -7.51 -3.65 4.05
CA ASP A 5 -7.09 -4.64 5.04
C ASP A 5 -5.68 -4.32 5.55
N LEU A 6 -4.79 -3.98 4.62
CA LEU A 6 -3.45 -3.50 4.93
C LEU A 6 -3.48 -2.25 5.81
N ILE A 7 -4.21 -1.22 5.40
CA ILE A 7 -4.25 0.03 6.13
C ILE A 7 -4.87 -0.18 7.52
N GLN A 8 -5.85 -1.06 7.65
CA GLN A 8 -6.45 -1.41 8.93
C GLN A 8 -5.45 -2.16 9.83
N ALA A 9 -4.65 -3.07 9.28
CA ALA A 9 -3.58 -3.77 9.99
C ALA A 9 -2.45 -2.84 10.45
N LEU A 10 -2.18 -1.76 9.71
CA LEU A 10 -1.17 -0.75 10.04
C LEU A 10 -1.61 0.28 11.10
N GLY A 11 -2.79 0.12 11.69
CA GLY A 11 -3.37 1.07 12.66
C GLY A 11 -4.37 2.07 12.05
N GLY A 12 -4.83 1.81 10.82
CA GLY A 12 -5.84 2.59 10.13
C GLY A 12 -5.29 3.73 9.27
N TYR A 13 -6.15 4.30 8.42
CA TYR A 13 -5.78 5.32 7.44
C TYR A 13 -5.27 6.62 8.09
N ARG A 14 -5.69 6.92 9.32
CA ARG A 14 -5.22 8.07 10.09
C ARG A 14 -3.76 7.90 10.51
N ALA A 15 -3.36 6.73 11.00
CA ALA A 15 -1.98 6.45 11.40
C ALA A 15 -1.05 6.52 10.19
N VAL A 16 -1.46 5.92 9.07
CA VAL A 16 -0.74 5.97 7.80
C VAL A 16 -0.63 7.40 7.28
N ALA A 17 -1.71 8.19 7.30
CA ALA A 17 -1.70 9.60 6.91
C ALA A 17 -0.74 10.45 7.76
N LEU A 18 -0.71 10.18 9.08
CA LEU A 18 0.16 10.88 10.03
C LEU A 18 1.64 10.55 9.78
N ARG A 19 1.97 9.28 9.49
CA ARG A 19 3.33 8.87 9.14
C ARG A 19 3.81 9.44 7.81
N LEU A 20 2.91 9.47 6.83
CA LEU A 20 3.18 10.04 5.51
C LEU A 20 3.19 11.58 5.52
N ASN A 21 2.85 12.20 6.65
CA ASN A 21 2.62 13.64 6.77
C ASN A 21 1.69 14.18 5.66
N LYS A 22 0.64 13.40 5.34
CA LYS A 22 -0.38 13.73 4.34
C LYS A 22 -1.74 13.91 4.99
N LYS A 23 -2.63 14.59 4.27
CA LYS A 23 -4.02 14.71 4.71
C LYS A 23 -4.70 13.34 4.69
N PRO A 24 -5.54 13.02 5.69
CA PRO A 24 -6.30 11.77 5.72
C PRO A 24 -7.22 11.61 4.49
N THR A 25 -7.72 12.74 3.96
CA THR A 25 -8.53 12.77 2.74
C THR A 25 -7.75 12.27 1.53
N THR A 26 -6.48 12.62 1.39
CA THR A 26 -5.62 12.13 0.30
C THR A 26 -5.46 10.61 0.37
N VAL A 27 -5.21 10.07 1.57
CA VAL A 27 -5.13 8.61 1.76
C VAL A 27 -6.47 7.96 1.43
N HIS A 28 -7.58 8.54 1.87
CA HIS A 28 -8.93 8.03 1.60
C HIS A 28 -9.24 8.00 0.09
N THR A 29 -8.90 9.06 -0.66
CA THR A 29 -9.10 9.10 -2.12
C THR A 29 -8.29 8.02 -2.83
N HIS A 30 -7.00 7.87 -2.50
CA HIS A 30 -6.17 6.80 -3.07
C HIS A 30 -6.65 5.38 -2.66
N MET A 31 -7.23 5.24 -1.46
CA MET A 31 -7.88 4.00 -1.05
C MET A 31 -9.14 3.69 -1.88
N GLN A 32 -9.94 4.71 -2.22
CA GLN A 32 -11.13 4.55 -3.06
C GLN A 32 -10.77 4.23 -4.52
N ASP A 33 -9.73 4.87 -5.05
CA ASP A 33 -9.15 4.54 -6.36
C ASP A 33 -8.54 3.12 -6.40
N GLY A 34 -8.24 2.55 -5.23
CA GLY A 34 -7.61 1.24 -5.11
C GLY A 34 -6.12 1.25 -5.48
N VAL A 35 -5.53 2.42 -5.66
CA VAL A 35 -4.14 2.61 -6.11
C VAL A 35 -3.44 3.61 -5.20
N MET A 36 -2.40 3.14 -4.50
CA MET A 36 -1.54 4.01 -3.70
C MET A 36 -0.35 4.52 -4.51
N PRO A 37 0.17 5.73 -4.24
CA PRO A 37 1.41 6.20 -4.84
C PRO A 37 2.61 5.35 -4.44
N ALA A 38 3.49 5.03 -5.39
CA ALA A 38 4.76 4.33 -5.13
C ALA A 38 5.64 5.06 -4.10
N ALA A 39 5.54 6.39 -4.03
CA ALA A 39 6.25 7.21 -3.05
C ALA A 39 5.87 6.89 -1.59
N TRP A 40 4.75 6.22 -1.35
CA TRP A 40 4.32 5.83 -0.01
C TRP A 40 4.79 4.42 0.38
N TYR A 41 5.30 3.65 -0.59
CA TYR A 41 5.70 2.26 -0.38
C TYR A 41 6.76 2.14 0.72
N ASP A 42 7.84 2.92 0.66
CA ASP A 42 8.91 2.88 1.66
C ASP A 42 8.40 3.20 3.07
N ALA A 43 7.61 4.26 3.22
CA ALA A 43 7.05 4.65 4.51
C ALA A 43 6.09 3.59 5.08
N ILE A 44 5.26 2.97 4.23
CA ILE A 44 4.37 1.89 4.67
C ILE A 44 5.16 0.60 4.97
N CYS A 45 6.16 0.25 4.18
CA CYS A 45 7.06 -0.88 4.42
C CYS A 45 7.77 -0.72 5.76
N GLN A 46 8.27 0.48 6.06
CA GLN A 46 8.88 0.79 7.35
C GLN A 46 7.88 0.64 8.51
N MET A 47 6.66 1.17 8.37
CA MET A 47 5.61 0.96 9.37
C MET A 47 5.23 -0.50 9.55
N ALA A 48 5.17 -1.27 8.47
CA ALA A 48 4.85 -2.70 8.51
C ALA A 48 5.91 -3.46 9.30
N ARG A 49 7.20 -3.15 9.08
CA ARG A 49 8.32 -3.71 9.87
C ARG A 49 8.25 -3.33 11.34
N GLU A 50 7.97 -2.07 11.64
CA GLU A 50 7.83 -1.58 13.02
C GLU A 50 6.68 -2.30 13.76
N GLN A 51 5.60 -2.63 13.05
CA GLN A 51 4.41 -3.28 13.62
C GLN A 51 4.40 -4.81 13.43
N GLN A 52 5.47 -5.39 12.89
CA GLN A 52 5.56 -6.82 12.52
C GLN A 52 4.39 -7.30 11.63
N VAL A 53 3.86 -6.40 10.80
CA VAL A 53 2.82 -6.69 9.81
C VAL A 53 3.49 -7.15 8.51
N ALA A 54 2.82 -8.05 7.78
CA ALA A 54 3.30 -8.53 6.49
C ALA A 54 3.52 -7.36 5.51
N GLU A 55 4.71 -7.32 4.90
CA GLU A 55 5.08 -6.29 3.94
C GLU A 55 4.10 -6.32 2.76
N PRO A 56 3.45 -5.18 2.43
CA PRO A 56 2.45 -5.19 1.38
C PRO A 56 3.07 -5.42 0.01
N PRO A 57 2.38 -6.13 -0.90
CA PRO A 57 2.85 -6.30 -2.26
C PRO A 57 2.88 -4.94 -2.98
N ARG A 58 4.01 -4.67 -3.65
CA ARG A 58 4.25 -3.43 -4.42
C ARG A 58 3.19 -3.17 -5.51
N ALA A 59 2.49 -4.21 -5.93
CA ALA A 59 1.34 -4.13 -6.84
C ALA A 59 0.22 -3.21 -6.32
N LEU A 60 0.06 -3.06 -5.00
CA LEU A 60 -0.92 -2.12 -4.39
C LEU A 60 -0.51 -0.64 -4.52
N PHE A 61 0.77 -0.38 -4.81
CA PHE A 61 1.37 0.95 -4.88
C PHE A 61 1.78 1.33 -6.32
N SER A 62 1.43 0.50 -7.30
CA SER A 62 1.77 0.73 -8.68
C SER A 62 0.65 1.50 -9.37
N PHE A 63 0.96 2.71 -9.82
CA PHE A 63 0.07 3.55 -10.63
C PHE A 63 -0.21 2.92 -12.01
N LEU A 64 0.77 2.18 -12.53
CA LEU A 64 0.60 1.32 -13.69
C LEU A 64 -0.13 0.06 -13.22
N LYS A 65 -1.29 -0.24 -13.83
CA LYS A 65 -1.81 -1.61 -13.91
C LYS A 65 -0.80 -2.43 -14.72
N VAL A 66 0.34 -2.76 -14.11
CA VAL A 66 1.29 -3.68 -14.72
C VAL A 66 0.53 -5.00 -14.76
N PRO A 67 0.20 -5.54 -15.94
CA PRO A 67 -0.39 -6.87 -16.01
C PRO A 67 0.56 -7.81 -15.26
N PRO A 68 0.04 -8.71 -14.40
CA PRO A 68 0.90 -9.62 -13.66
C PRO A 68 1.87 -10.27 -14.66
N PRO A 69 3.18 -10.35 -14.35
CA PRO A 69 4.11 -11.03 -15.24
C PRO A 69 3.52 -12.41 -15.52
N PRO A 70 3.43 -12.84 -16.79
CA PRO A 70 2.91 -14.15 -17.11
C PRO A 70 3.72 -15.16 -16.30
N ALA A 71 3.03 -15.92 -15.46
CA ALA A 71 3.64 -16.98 -14.69
C ALA A 71 4.36 -17.91 -15.68
N GLU A 72 5.68 -17.89 -15.59
CA GLU A 72 6.57 -19.00 -15.93
C GLU A 72 6.19 -19.81 -17.18
N ALA A 73 6.71 -19.38 -18.33
CA ALA A 73 7.04 -20.34 -19.38
C ALA A 73 8.36 -21.03 -18.99
N ALA A 74 8.29 -21.95 -18.03
CA ALA A 74 9.24 -23.04 -17.93
C ALA A 74 8.77 -24.14 -18.88
N ALA A 75 9.40 -24.21 -20.04
CA ALA A 75 9.32 -25.32 -21.00
C ALA A 75 10.71 -25.55 -21.58
#